data_AF-A0A816KH57-F1
#
_entry.id   AF-A0A816KH57-F1
#
_cell.length_a   1.000
_cell.length_b   1.000
_cell.length_c   1.000
_cell.angle_alpha   90.00
_cell.angle_beta   90.00
_cell.angle_gamma   90.00
#
_symmetry.space_group_name_H-M   'P 1'
#
loop_
_entity.id
_entity.type
_entity.pdbx_description
1 polymer ?
#
loop_
_entity_poly.entity_id
_entity_poly.type
_entity_poly.pdbx_seq_one_letter_code
_entity_poly.pdbx_strand_id
1 'polypeptide(L)' 'MEAFGGFVMDEQVENVFLEFLKSFRVDANKPELYYEAEIEAIRGGESTMMYIDFSHVMGFNDALQKECV' A
#
# COMPACT_ATOMS: atom_id res chain seq x y z
N MET A 1 3.20 28.07 5.03
CA MET A 1 2.15 27.16 4.54
C MET A 1 2.84 25.86 4.19
N GLU A 2 2.30 24.76 4.67
CA GLU A 2 2.96 23.48 4.88
C GLU A 2 3.67 22.97 3.61
N ALA A 3 4.96 22.68 3.73
CA ALA A 3 5.73 21.97 2.73
C ALA A 3 5.27 20.51 2.77
N PHE A 4 4.12 20.24 2.15
CA PHE A 4 3.72 18.88 1.82
C PHE A 4 4.73 18.41 0.77
N GLY A 5 5.70 17.61 1.23
CA GLY A 5 6.74 17.04 0.38
C GLY A 5 6.09 16.41 -0.83
N GLY A 6 6.32 17.02 -1.99
CA GLY A 6 5.93 16.44 -3.27
C GLY A 6 6.68 15.13 -3.40
N PHE A 7 6.00 14.03 -3.08
CA PHE A 7 6.47 12.70 -3.39
C PHE A 7 6.47 12.60 -4.91
N VAL A 8 7.66 12.62 -5.52
CA VAL A 8 7.82 12.13 -6.88
C VAL A 8 7.71 10.61 -6.74
N MET A 9 6.48 10.09 -6.78
CA MET A 9 6.30 8.64 -6.91
C MET A 9 6.80 8.27 -8.29
N ASP A 10 7.94 7.59 -8.36
CA ASP A 10 8.35 6.88 -9.56
C ASP A 10 7.21 5.91 -9.92
N GLU A 11 6.78 5.87 -11.19
CA GLU A 11 5.72 4.98 -11.67
C GLU A 11 6.03 3.51 -11.30
N GLN A 12 7.30 3.16 -11.15
CA GLN A 12 7.74 1.86 -10.67
C GLN A 12 7.32 1.59 -9.23
N VAL A 13 7.44 2.57 -8.34
CA VAL A 13 7.07 2.44 -6.91
C VAL A 13 5.56 2.33 -6.76
N GLU A 14 4.80 3.10 -7.54
CA GLU A 14 3.33 3.00 -7.54
C GLU A 14 2.87 1.60 -7.96
N ASN A 15 3.41 1.06 -9.05
CA ASN A 15 3.06 -0.28 -9.51
C ASN A 15 3.36 -1.36 -8.46
N VAL A 16 4.56 -1.31 -7.86
CA VAL A 16 4.95 -2.25 -6.80
C VAL A 16 4.05 -2.13 -5.56
N PHE A 17 3.65 -0.91 -5.22
CA PHE A 17 2.76 -0.67 -4.10
C PHE A 17 1.33 -1.17 -4.35
N LEU A 18 0.82 -1.02 -5.58
CA LEU A 18 -0.47 -1.59 -5.97
C LEU A 18 -0.44 -3.12 -5.97
N GLU A 19 0.67 -3.73 -6.35
CA GLU A 19 0.87 -5.18 -6.24
C GLU A 19 0.90 -5.65 -4.78
N PHE A 20 1.55 -4.90 -3.89
CA PHE A 20 1.51 -5.11 -2.45
C PHE A 20 0.07 -5.14 -1.93
N LEU A 21 -0.72 -4.11 -2.21
CA LEU A 21 -2.10 -4.00 -1.73
C LEU A 21 -2.98 -5.18 -2.16
N LYS A 22 -2.81 -5.65 -3.40
CA LYS A 22 -3.60 -6.75 -3.97
C LYS A 22 -3.18 -8.14 -3.51
N SER A 23 -2.00 -8.29 -2.92
CA SER A 23 -1.42 -9.59 -2.58
C SER A 23 -1.15 -9.78 -1.09
N PHE A 24 -1.15 -8.70 -0.32
CA PHE A 24 -0.82 -8.73 1.09
C PHE A 24 -1.84 -9.53 1.91
N ARG A 25 -1.31 -10.44 2.72
CA ARG A 25 -2.04 -11.26 3.68
C ARG A 25 -1.32 -11.19 5.01
N VAL A 26 -2.06 -10.94 6.09
CA VAL A 26 -1.51 -10.94 7.45
C VAL A 26 -1.15 -12.36 7.91
N ASP A 27 -1.87 -13.37 7.41
CA ASP A 27 -1.62 -14.78 7.68
C ASP A 27 -1.60 -15.54 6.34
N ALA A 28 -0.47 -16.16 6.03
CA ALA A 28 -0.28 -16.91 4.78
C ALA A 28 -1.20 -18.14 4.65
N ASN A 29 -1.79 -18.60 5.76
CA ASN A 29 -2.73 -19.73 5.77
C ASN A 29 -4.18 -19.29 5.51
N LYS A 30 -4.45 -17.98 5.53
CA LYS A 30 -5.77 -17.44 5.22
C LYS A 30 -5.84 -17.07 3.74
N PRO A 31 -6.94 -17.40 3.04
CA PRO A 31 -7.11 -17.01 1.64
C PRO A 31 -7.36 -15.50 1.50
N GLU A 32 -7.89 -14.88 2.55
CA GLU A 32 -8.37 -13.50 2.61
C GLU A 32 -7.23 -12.48 2.46
N LEU A 33 -7.42 -11.51 1.58
CA LEU A 33 -6.53 -10.37 1.40
C LEU A 33 -6.84 -9.32 2.46
N TYR A 34 -5.80 -8.74 3.07
CA TYR A 34 -5.98 -7.88 4.23
C TYR A 34 -6.62 -6.53 3.89
N TYR A 35 -6.31 -5.93 2.74
CA TYR A 35 -6.79 -4.60 2.33
C TYR A 35 -7.98 -4.64 1.35
N GLU A 36 -8.57 -5.81 1.11
CA GLU A 36 -9.63 -5.98 0.10
C GLU A 36 -10.85 -5.11 0.41
N ALA A 37 -11.30 -5.09 1.66
CA ALA A 37 -12.46 -4.30 2.07
C ALA A 37 -12.24 -2.79 1.86
N GLU A 38 -11.06 -2.27 2.23
CA GLU A 38 -10.71 -0.87 2.04
C GLU A 38 -10.55 -0.51 0.55
N ILE A 39 -10.00 -1.42 -0.27
CA ILE A 39 -9.92 -1.24 -1.73
C ILE A 39 -11.32 -1.16 -2.33
N GLU A 40 -12.24 -2.03 -1.91
CA GLU A 40 -13.63 -2.02 -2.36
C GLU A 40 -14.36 -0.76 -1.92
N ALA A 41 -14.15 -0.28 -0.69
CA ALA A 41 -14.71 0.97 -0.21
C ALA A 41 -14.24 2.17 -1.03
N ILE A 42 -12.95 2.21 -1.40
CA ILE A 42 -12.43 3.27 -2.29
C ILE A 42 -13.04 3.15 -3.70
N ARG A 43 -13.14 1.94 -4.23
CA ARG A 43 -13.73 1.67 -5.55
C ARG A 43 -15.22 2.05 -5.61
N GLY A 44 -15.94 1.84 -4.51
CA GLY A 44 -17.33 2.24 -4.34
C GLY A 44 -17.52 3.75 -4.11
N GLY A 45 -16.44 4.51 -3.92
CA GLY A 45 -16.49 5.94 -3.61
C GLY A 45 -16.91 6.25 -2.17
N GLU A 46 -16.92 5.23 -1.29
CA GLU A 46 -17.27 5.37 0.12
C GLU A 46 -16.11 5.96 0.93
N SER A 47 -14.87 5.78 0.46
CA SER A 47 -13.68 6.36 1.06
C SER A 47 -12.73 6.93 -0.01
N THR A 48 -12.00 7.98 0.33
CA THR A 48 -10.88 8.52 -0.46
C THR A 48 -9.53 8.28 0.22
N MET A 49 -9.52 7.66 1.40
CA MET A 49 -8.33 7.42 2.21
C MET A 49 -8.27 5.98 2.71
N MET A 50 -7.04 5.47 2.83
CA MET A 50 -6.73 4.15 3.41
C MET A 50 -5.61 4.32 4.43
N TYR A 51 -5.68 3.57 5.53
CA TYR A 51 -4.61 3.48 6.50
C TYR A 51 -3.80 2.21 6.25
N ILE A 52 -2.48 2.38 6.14
CA ILE A 52 -1.55 1.29 5.85
C ILE A 52 -0.49 1.30 6.94
N ASP A 53 -0.33 0.17 7.61
CA ASP A 53 0.75 -0.01 8.58
C ASP A 53 2.08 -0.17 7.83
N PHE A 54 3.07 0.64 8.17
CA PHE A 54 4.36 0.63 7.50
C PHE A 54 5.11 -0.70 7.71
N SER A 55 4.85 -1.42 8.79
CA SER A 55 5.40 -2.77 9.01
C SER A 55 4.94 -3.77 7.95
N HIS A 56 3.73 -3.61 7.39
CA HIS A 56 3.22 -4.45 6.32
C HIS A 56 3.99 -4.21 5.00
N VAL A 57 4.39 -2.97 4.75
CA VAL A 57 5.16 -2.57 3.56
C VAL A 57 6.60 -3.08 3.68
N MET A 58 7.21 -2.92 4.86
CA MET A 58 8.58 -3.35 5.15
C MET A 58 8.79 -4.86 5.03
N GLY A 59 7.74 -5.67 5.26
CA GLY A 59 7.80 -7.12 5.10
C GLY A 59 7.63 -7.62 3.65
N PHE A 60 7.18 -6.76 2.73
CA PHE A 60 6.79 -7.18 1.38
C PHE A 60 7.92 -7.08 0.35
N ASN A 61 8.82 -6.09 0.44
CA ASN A 61 9.89 -5.94 -0.55
C ASN A 61 11.09 -5.10 -0.09
N ASP A 62 12.31 -5.62 -0.25
CA ASP A 62 13.59 -4.88 -0.09
C ASP A 62 13.68 -3.66 -1.04
N ALA A 63 13.00 -3.71 -2.19
CA ALA A 63 12.99 -2.61 -3.17
C ALA A 63 12.20 -1.39 -2.66
N LEU A 64 11.06 -1.60 -1.99
CA LEU A 64 10.30 -0.51 -1.35
C LEU A 64 11.08 0.07 -0.17
N GLN A 65 11.81 -0.77 0.56
CA GLN A 65 12.66 -0.34 1.67
C GLN A 65 13.82 0.55 1.21
N LYS A 66 14.41 0.29 0.04
CA LYS A 66 15.52 1.10 -0.51
C LYS A 66 15.08 2.47 -1.05
N GLU A 67 13.84 2.60 -1.51
CA GLU A 67 13.29 3.87 -2.02
C GLU A 67 12.73 4.77 -0.89
N CYS A 68 12.63 4.26 0.34
CA CYS A 68 12.10 4.98 1.51
C CYS A 68 13.18 5.51 2.49
N VAL A 69 14.48 5.38 2.17
CA VAL A 69 15.62 5.87 3.00
C VAL A 69 16.34 7.02 2.33
#